data_AF-A0AAX2IAW6-F1
#
_entry.id   AF-A0AAX2IAW6-F1
#
_cell.length_a   1.000
_cell.length_b   1.000
_cell.length_c   1.000
_cell.angle_alpha   90.00
_cell.angle_beta   90.00
_cell.angle_gamma   90.00
#
_symmetry.space_group_name_H-M   'P 1'
#
loop_
_entity.id
_entity.type
_entity.pdbx_description
1 polymer ?
#
loop_
_entity_poly.entity_id
_entity_poly.type
_entity_poly.pdbx_seq_one_letter_code
_entity_poly.pdbx_strand_id
1 'polypeptide(L)'
;MSYTELYKTIKENTLIQGGSIEHLERKETLYYDETENVKHLIIKNGSLNAKFDTVFVLGGIQAEDTISIESLKSRLGKQPTTELKATNDLKGDFIAILRKDNFRQILELIQEKKWHIHFSAAQILYYAFVDIVDSIEGTEIRSREFKAELYQVLKKDCRKTVEHFKKYKYPNIKDSEKEEFLEGIIRMIEEQIKESASKYLTNPLLMSLKKLICTAKRQKELTFIQKEETGTWVESFIQFYRQEIIKFHRKNLIFDEEKQVQRGLKEEDLEINRKLLTNYSFIDSKTNAMIQVSDYVVSIIKKYIMFLDRTELEIEQDIKNFDDIQKRNYVLLNTILKDSLDYNPLFLNFTVCLYTYKKIMKYIKEYSCK
;
A
#
# COMPACT_ATOMS: atom_id res chain seq x y z
N MET A 1 -4.30 -20.30 11.08
CA MET A 1 -3.58 -20.78 9.88
C MET A 1 -2.11 -20.79 10.21
N SER A 2 -1.40 -21.90 9.98
CA SER A 2 0.06 -21.96 10.17
C SER A 2 0.79 -21.16 9.10
N TYR A 3 2.01 -20.69 9.37
CA TYR A 3 2.84 -20.01 8.36
C TYR A 3 3.18 -20.90 7.16
N THR A 4 3.19 -22.22 7.35
CA THR A 4 3.31 -23.20 6.26
C THR A 4 2.10 -23.18 5.34
N GLU A 5 0.88 -23.14 5.89
CA GLU A 5 -0.34 -23.00 5.11
C GLU A 5 -0.41 -21.64 4.41
N LEU A 6 -0.01 -20.56 5.10
CA LEU A 6 0.07 -19.24 4.50
C LEU A 6 1.01 -19.24 3.28
N TYR A 7 2.20 -19.83 3.40
CA TYR A 7 3.13 -19.94 2.26
C TYR A 7 2.55 -20.78 1.11
N LYS A 8 1.86 -21.89 1.41
CA LYS A 8 1.18 -22.70 0.39
C LYS A 8 0.14 -21.88 -0.36
N THR A 9 -0.70 -21.14 0.35
CA THR A 9 -1.70 -20.24 -0.24
C THR A 9 -1.04 -19.16 -1.11
N ILE A 10 0.05 -18.53 -0.64
CA ILE A 10 0.82 -17.55 -1.41
C ILE A 10 1.37 -18.18 -2.70
N LYS A 11 1.94 -19.38 -2.60
CA LYS A 11 2.48 -20.13 -3.73
C LYS A 11 1.41 -20.48 -4.75
N GLU A 12 0.27 -21.00 -4.30
CA GLU A 12 -0.86 -21.34 -5.18
C GLU A 12 -1.41 -20.09 -5.90
N ASN A 13 -1.66 -19.01 -5.16
CA ASN A 13 -2.11 -17.74 -5.72
C ASN A 13 -1.12 -17.16 -6.74
N THR A 14 0.18 -17.28 -6.47
CA THR A 14 1.24 -16.84 -7.39
C THR A 14 1.14 -17.58 -8.72
N LEU A 15 0.99 -18.90 -8.69
CA LEU A 15 0.89 -19.72 -9.90
C LEU A 15 -0.40 -19.42 -10.69
N ILE A 16 -1.53 -19.22 -9.99
CA ILE A 16 -2.82 -18.85 -10.60
C ILE A 16 -2.72 -17.50 -11.32
N GLN A 17 -1.94 -16.56 -10.77
CA GLN A 17 -1.73 -15.23 -11.34
C GLN A 17 -0.67 -15.19 -12.46
N GLY A 18 -0.14 -16.34 -12.88
CA GLY A 18 0.86 -16.44 -13.95
C GLY A 18 2.30 -16.20 -13.48
N GLY A 19 2.54 -16.12 -12.17
CA GLY A 19 3.88 -16.14 -11.59
C GLY A 19 4.49 -17.55 -11.62
N SER A 20 5.78 -17.65 -11.33
CA SER A 20 6.52 -18.91 -11.26
C SER A 20 7.04 -19.14 -9.84
N ILE A 21 7.45 -20.38 -9.56
CA ILE A 21 8.13 -20.68 -8.31
C ILE A 21 9.48 -19.97 -8.21
N GLU A 22 10.14 -19.71 -9.34
CA GLU A 22 11.40 -18.96 -9.37
C GLU A 22 11.21 -17.51 -8.91
N HIS A 23 10.09 -16.87 -9.25
CA HIS A 23 9.76 -15.53 -8.74
C HIS A 23 9.71 -15.49 -7.20
N LEU A 24 9.25 -16.56 -6.56
CA LEU A 24 9.24 -16.69 -5.09
C LEU A 24 10.61 -17.08 -4.53
N GLU A 25 11.28 -18.04 -5.17
CA GLU A 25 12.34 -18.81 -4.53
C GLU A 25 13.76 -18.55 -5.08
N ARG A 26 13.93 -17.81 -6.19
CA ARG A 26 15.25 -17.45 -6.74
C ARG A 26 16.05 -16.67 -5.70
N LYS A 27 17.31 -17.08 -5.47
CA LYS A 27 18.19 -16.42 -4.50
C LYS A 27 18.55 -15.02 -4.97
N GLU A 28 18.13 -14.04 -4.20
CA GLU A 28 18.34 -12.61 -4.43
C GLU A 28 18.43 -11.90 -3.09
N THR A 29 18.95 -10.66 -3.11
CA THR A 29 18.89 -9.76 -1.96
C THR A 29 17.88 -8.65 -2.21
N LEU A 30 16.98 -8.47 -1.25
CA LEU A 30 15.94 -7.45 -1.24
C LEU A 30 16.23 -6.49 -0.09
N TYR A 31 16.31 -5.20 -0.38
CA TYR A 31 16.53 -4.13 0.59
C TYR A 31 15.22 -3.40 0.86
N TYR A 32 14.94 -3.15 2.13
CA TYR A 32 13.68 -2.59 2.58
C TYR A 32 13.89 -1.37 3.47
N ASP A 33 13.05 -0.37 3.24
CA ASP A 33 12.69 0.67 4.18
C ASP A 33 11.16 0.75 4.25
N GLU A 34 10.62 1.55 5.17
CA GLU A 34 9.19 1.83 5.27
C GLU A 34 8.89 3.34 5.24
N THR A 35 7.68 3.69 4.82
CA THR A 35 7.26 5.09 4.87
C THR A 35 7.05 5.56 6.31
N GLU A 36 7.67 6.69 6.70
CA GLU A 36 7.79 7.18 8.09
C GLU A 36 6.48 7.57 8.84
N ASN A 37 5.28 7.15 8.43
CA ASN A 37 4.08 7.94 8.76
C ASN A 37 3.02 7.28 9.64
N VAL A 38 2.94 5.95 9.77
CA VAL A 38 1.93 5.28 10.61
C VAL A 38 2.39 3.86 10.94
N LYS A 39 2.16 3.40 12.18
CA LYS A 39 2.44 2.00 12.61
C LYS A 39 1.19 1.17 12.88
N HIS A 40 0.04 1.83 12.96
CA HIS A 40 -1.31 1.32 13.19
C HIS A 40 -2.28 2.47 12.93
N LEU A 41 -3.53 2.19 12.55
CA LEU A 41 -4.55 3.21 12.38
C LEU A 41 -5.54 3.14 13.54
N ILE A 42 -5.53 4.16 14.39
CA ILE A 42 -6.36 4.19 15.61
C ILE A 42 -7.05 5.54 15.78
N ILE A 43 -8.13 5.55 16.55
CA ILE A 43 -8.73 6.76 17.11
C ILE A 43 -7.93 7.17 18.36
N LYS A 44 -7.21 8.28 18.26
CA LYS A 44 -6.46 8.91 19.37
C LYS A 44 -7.00 10.30 19.63
N ASN A 45 -7.35 10.60 20.88
CA ASN A 45 -7.90 11.89 21.30
C ASN A 45 -9.11 12.36 20.46
N GLY A 46 -9.99 11.42 20.07
CA GLY A 46 -11.20 11.71 19.30
C GLY A 46 -11.00 11.93 17.80
N SER A 47 -9.80 11.69 17.25
CA SER A 47 -9.49 11.79 15.82
C SER A 47 -8.60 10.63 15.35
N LEU A 48 -8.51 10.37 14.05
CA LEU A 48 -7.53 9.40 13.54
C LEU A 48 -6.10 9.91 13.77
N ASN A 49 -5.19 8.99 14.11
CA ASN A 49 -3.76 9.28 14.28
C ASN A 49 -2.99 9.54 12.97
N ALA A 50 -3.67 9.48 11.82
CA ALA A 50 -3.09 9.59 10.49
C ALA A 50 -3.99 10.39 9.54
N LYS A 51 -3.41 10.90 8.45
CA LYS A 51 -4.19 11.54 7.39
C LYS A 51 -4.99 10.51 6.59
N PHE A 52 -6.09 10.95 6.00
CA PHE A 52 -7.00 10.09 5.25
C PHE A 52 -6.44 9.53 3.93
N ASP A 53 -5.46 10.21 3.36
CA ASP A 53 -4.73 9.80 2.16
C ASP A 53 -3.45 9.00 2.47
N THR A 54 -3.29 8.53 3.71
CA THR A 54 -2.12 7.78 4.12
C THR A 54 -1.98 6.49 3.31
N VAL A 55 -0.82 6.36 2.68
CA VAL A 55 -0.32 5.13 2.08
C VAL A 55 0.91 4.69 2.87
N PHE A 56 0.89 3.44 3.35
CA PHE A 56 2.04 2.75 3.89
C PHE A 56 2.72 1.98 2.76
N VAL A 57 4.05 2.06 2.68
CA VAL A 57 4.84 1.26 1.73
C VAL A 57 5.99 0.66 2.51
N LEU A 58 6.15 -0.66 2.40
CA LEU A 58 7.31 -1.42 2.86
C LEU A 58 8.01 -1.98 1.62
N GLY A 59 9.26 -1.59 1.36
CA GLY A 59 9.92 -1.97 0.12
C GLY A 59 11.22 -1.23 -0.13
N GLY A 60 11.73 -1.31 -1.35
CA GLY A 60 12.99 -0.74 -1.74
C GLY A 60 13.46 -1.31 -3.06
N ILE A 61 14.68 -1.84 -3.06
CA ILE A 61 15.34 -2.35 -4.26
C ILE A 61 15.83 -3.79 -4.09
N GLN A 62 15.67 -4.56 -5.16
CA GLN A 62 16.42 -5.78 -5.39
C GLN A 62 17.72 -5.39 -6.10
N ALA A 63 18.83 -5.92 -5.60
CA ALA A 63 20.14 -5.66 -6.17
C ALA A 63 21.07 -6.88 -6.08
N GLU A 64 21.89 -7.07 -7.11
CA GLU A 64 22.95 -8.09 -7.15
C GLU A 64 24.32 -7.53 -6.74
N ASP A 65 24.54 -6.23 -6.96
CA ASP A 65 25.70 -5.47 -6.53
C ASP A 65 25.30 -4.33 -5.58
N THR A 66 26.26 -3.54 -5.13
CA THR A 66 26.04 -2.45 -4.16
C THR A 66 26.63 -1.13 -4.64
N ILE A 67 26.25 -0.05 -3.96
CA ILE A 67 26.87 1.27 -4.06
C ILE A 67 27.40 1.69 -2.68
N SER A 68 28.52 2.41 -2.63
CA SER A 68 29.02 2.98 -1.38
C SER A 68 28.20 4.23 -0.98
N ILE A 69 28.18 4.56 0.31
CA ILE A 69 27.50 5.77 0.79
C ILE A 69 28.11 7.03 0.15
N GLU A 70 29.43 7.08 0.02
CA GLU A 70 30.16 8.21 -0.59
C GLU A 70 29.75 8.38 -2.05
N SER A 71 29.65 7.27 -2.79
CA SER A 71 29.24 7.27 -4.19
C SER A 71 27.79 7.71 -4.35
N LEU A 72 26.89 7.25 -3.47
CA LEU A 72 25.49 7.69 -3.45
C LEU A 72 25.38 9.18 -3.13
N LYS A 73 26.09 9.67 -2.10
CA LYS A 73 26.11 11.09 -1.73
C LYS A 73 26.66 11.95 -2.86
N SER A 74 27.77 11.54 -3.47
CA SER A 74 28.36 12.23 -4.61
C SER A 74 27.37 12.34 -5.77
N ARG A 75 26.68 11.24 -6.11
CA ARG A 75 25.64 11.23 -7.15
C ARG A 75 24.49 12.20 -6.86
N LEU A 76 24.07 12.30 -5.60
CA LEU A 76 23.00 13.20 -5.15
C LEU A 76 23.48 14.64 -4.87
N GLY A 77 24.74 14.97 -5.17
CA GLY A 77 25.32 16.29 -4.90
C GLY A 77 25.40 16.64 -3.42
N LYS A 78 25.51 15.63 -2.53
CA LYS A 78 25.54 15.79 -1.07
C LYS A 78 26.95 15.71 -0.52
N GLN A 79 27.20 16.49 0.53
CA GLN A 79 28.47 16.43 1.25
C GLN A 79 28.61 15.09 1.99
N PRO A 80 29.83 14.55 2.17
CA PRO A 80 30.05 13.26 2.83
C PRO A 80 29.45 13.15 4.23
N THR A 81 29.34 14.27 4.96
CA THR A 81 28.80 14.33 6.33
C THR A 81 27.29 14.44 6.39
N THR A 82 26.60 14.73 5.28
CA THR A 82 25.13 14.89 5.25
C THR A 82 24.44 13.54 5.37
N GLU A 83 23.48 13.40 6.28
CA GLU A 83 22.59 12.24 6.33
C GLU A 83 21.59 12.32 5.17
N LEU A 84 21.45 11.23 4.40
CA LEU A 84 20.47 11.15 3.33
C LEU A 84 19.11 10.79 3.92
N LYS A 85 18.10 11.64 3.65
CA LYS A 85 16.70 11.40 4.02
C LYS A 85 15.80 11.83 2.88
N ALA A 86 15.03 10.89 2.35
CA ALA A 86 14.11 11.13 1.24
C ALA A 86 13.05 12.18 1.60
N THR A 87 12.63 12.27 2.87
CA THR A 87 11.67 13.27 3.33
C THR A 87 12.15 14.72 3.16
N ASN A 88 13.46 14.94 3.26
CA ASN A 88 14.06 16.26 3.04
C ASN A 88 14.25 16.53 1.54
N ASP A 89 14.77 15.55 0.80
CA ASP A 89 15.17 15.73 -0.60
C ASP A 89 14.00 15.65 -1.59
N LEU A 90 12.95 14.90 -1.23
CA LEU A 90 11.71 14.75 -1.99
C LEU A 90 10.53 15.47 -1.30
N LYS A 91 10.77 16.71 -0.84
CA LYS A 91 9.72 17.56 -0.25
C LYS A 91 8.72 18.02 -1.32
N GLY A 92 7.44 17.93 -1.00
CA GLY A 92 6.32 18.29 -1.88
C GLY A 92 5.41 17.10 -2.20
N ASP A 93 4.36 17.34 -2.98
CA ASP A 93 3.53 16.29 -3.57
C ASP A 93 4.24 15.58 -4.74
N PHE A 94 3.57 14.62 -5.38
CA PHE A 94 4.15 13.88 -6.50
C PHE A 94 4.58 14.79 -7.65
N ILE A 95 3.75 15.77 -8.01
CA ILE A 95 4.01 16.70 -9.11
C ILE A 95 5.25 17.54 -8.82
N ALA A 96 5.40 18.01 -7.57
CA ALA A 96 6.56 18.79 -7.14
C ALA A 96 7.86 17.97 -7.17
N ILE A 97 7.83 16.70 -6.74
CA ILE A 97 9.05 15.87 -6.70
C ILE A 97 9.52 15.44 -8.07
N LEU A 98 8.64 15.38 -9.08
CA LEU A 98 9.03 15.10 -10.47
C LEU A 98 10.04 16.11 -11.04
N ARG A 99 10.17 17.32 -10.46
CA ARG A 99 11.18 18.31 -10.87
C ARG A 99 12.51 18.19 -10.14
N LYS A 100 12.59 17.36 -9.09
CA LYS A 100 13.76 17.30 -8.22
C LYS A 100 14.87 16.50 -8.89
N ASP A 101 16.10 17.01 -8.83
CA ASP A 101 17.26 16.28 -9.36
C ASP A 101 17.46 14.95 -8.63
N ASN A 102 17.35 14.93 -7.29
CA ASN A 102 17.50 13.72 -6.50
C ASN A 102 16.49 12.62 -6.88
N PHE A 103 15.27 12.99 -7.30
CA PHE A 103 14.29 12.03 -7.83
C PHE A 103 14.85 11.34 -9.09
N ARG A 104 15.31 12.15 -10.05
CA ARG A 104 15.91 11.65 -11.30
C ARG A 104 17.13 10.80 -11.03
N GLN A 105 18.05 11.27 -10.20
CA GLN A 105 19.33 10.62 -9.92
C GLN A 105 19.18 9.23 -9.28
N ILE A 106 18.20 9.04 -8.40
CA ILE A 106 17.88 7.73 -7.81
C ILE A 106 17.34 6.77 -8.87
N LEU A 107 16.41 7.25 -9.71
CA LEU A 107 15.83 6.41 -10.76
C LEU A 107 16.85 6.05 -11.84
N GLU A 108 17.69 7.00 -12.26
CA GLU A 108 18.79 6.74 -13.21
C GLU A 108 19.81 5.76 -12.62
N LEU A 109 20.11 5.84 -11.30
CA LEU A 109 20.95 4.84 -10.63
C LEU A 109 20.35 3.43 -10.72
N ILE A 110 19.07 3.29 -10.39
CA ILE A 110 18.35 2.00 -10.43
C ILE A 110 18.40 1.43 -11.86
N GLN A 111 18.14 2.26 -12.86
CA GLN A 111 18.17 1.86 -14.27
C GLN A 111 19.58 1.45 -14.73
N GLU A 112 20.61 2.27 -14.45
CA GLU A 112 22.00 2.00 -14.82
C GLU A 112 22.52 0.69 -14.22
N LYS A 113 22.15 0.44 -12.96
CA LYS A 113 22.53 -0.77 -12.22
C LYS A 113 21.67 -1.98 -12.53
N LYS A 114 20.58 -1.81 -13.30
CA LYS A 114 19.57 -2.84 -13.54
C LYS A 114 19.01 -3.43 -12.24
N TRP A 115 18.86 -2.57 -11.24
CA TRP A 115 18.15 -2.93 -10.02
C TRP A 115 16.64 -2.88 -10.27
N HIS A 116 15.90 -3.60 -9.45
CA HIS A 116 14.45 -3.68 -9.58
C HIS A 116 13.77 -3.16 -8.32
N ILE A 117 12.75 -2.33 -8.49
CA ILE A 117 11.92 -1.84 -7.38
C ILE A 117 11.03 -2.98 -6.91
N HIS A 118 10.96 -3.19 -5.59
CA HIS A 118 9.94 -4.03 -4.97
C HIS A 118 9.28 -3.31 -3.79
N PHE A 119 8.01 -3.57 -3.55
CA PHE A 119 7.28 -3.07 -2.40
C PHE A 119 5.97 -3.84 -2.13
N SER A 120 5.50 -3.71 -0.90
CA SER A 120 4.13 -3.96 -0.47
C SER A 120 3.51 -2.64 -0.04
N ALA A 121 2.48 -2.19 -0.76
CA ALA A 121 1.83 -0.91 -0.50
C ALA A 121 0.39 -1.10 0.03
N ALA A 122 0.03 -0.39 1.09
CA ALA A 122 -1.29 -0.40 1.67
C ALA A 122 -1.89 1.01 1.75
N GLN A 123 -3.05 1.20 1.12
CA GLN A 123 -3.88 2.38 1.38
C GLN A 123 -4.60 2.16 2.71
N ILE A 124 -4.18 2.87 3.76
CA ILE A 124 -4.53 2.50 5.14
C ILE A 124 -6.03 2.64 5.42
N LEU A 125 -6.70 3.67 4.89
CA LEU A 125 -8.16 3.76 4.98
C LEU A 125 -8.88 2.67 4.20
N TYR A 126 -8.38 2.32 3.01
CA TYR A 126 -8.98 1.22 2.24
C TYR A 126 -8.88 -0.08 3.04
N TYR A 127 -7.69 -0.36 3.58
CA TYR A 127 -7.43 -1.52 4.43
C TYR A 127 -8.32 -1.53 5.69
N ALA A 128 -8.58 -0.38 6.30
CA ALA A 128 -9.48 -0.27 7.45
C ALA A 128 -10.95 -0.59 7.14
N PHE A 129 -11.38 -0.50 5.87
CA PHE A 129 -12.80 -0.61 5.49
C PHE A 129 -13.14 -1.92 4.81
N VAL A 130 -12.16 -2.72 4.35
CA VAL A 130 -12.43 -3.97 3.62
C VAL A 130 -13.21 -4.97 4.47
N ASP A 131 -12.98 -4.97 5.78
CA ASP A 131 -13.61 -5.85 6.77
C ASP A 131 -15.13 -5.67 6.86
N ILE A 132 -15.64 -4.46 6.56
CA ILE A 132 -17.08 -4.21 6.47
C ILE A 132 -17.69 -5.00 5.33
N VAL A 133 -17.04 -5.01 4.16
CA VAL A 133 -17.53 -5.76 2.99
C VAL A 133 -17.35 -7.26 3.22
N ASP A 134 -16.20 -7.68 3.76
CA ASP A 134 -15.91 -9.10 4.03
C ASP A 134 -16.83 -9.70 5.11
N SER A 135 -17.45 -8.87 5.94
CA SER A 135 -18.45 -9.30 6.92
C SER A 135 -19.86 -9.47 6.34
N ILE A 136 -20.11 -9.07 5.08
CA ILE A 136 -21.43 -9.09 4.45
C ILE A 136 -21.55 -10.28 3.49
N GLU A 137 -22.55 -11.13 3.74
CA GLU A 137 -22.88 -12.28 2.90
C GLU A 137 -23.31 -11.82 1.49
N GLY A 138 -22.86 -12.55 0.46
CA GLY A 138 -23.20 -12.26 -0.94
C GLY A 138 -22.28 -11.25 -1.62
N THR A 139 -21.24 -10.77 -0.93
CA THR A 139 -20.23 -9.88 -1.52
C THR A 139 -19.09 -10.64 -2.22
N GLU A 140 -18.99 -11.96 -2.04
CA GLU A 140 -17.82 -12.78 -2.35
C GLU A 140 -17.46 -12.72 -3.84
N ILE A 141 -18.47 -12.74 -4.71
CA ILE A 141 -18.30 -12.78 -6.18
C ILE A 141 -17.65 -11.49 -6.71
N ARG A 142 -17.94 -10.34 -6.10
CA ARG A 142 -17.46 -9.01 -6.54
C ARG A 142 -16.81 -8.23 -5.39
N SER A 143 -16.16 -8.96 -4.48
CA SER A 143 -15.66 -8.42 -3.21
C SER A 143 -14.73 -7.23 -3.45
N ARG A 144 -13.82 -7.31 -4.43
CA ARG A 144 -12.88 -6.22 -4.75
C ARG A 144 -13.58 -4.95 -5.26
N GLU A 145 -14.60 -5.10 -6.11
CA GLU A 145 -15.39 -3.97 -6.61
C GLU A 145 -16.21 -3.33 -5.50
N PHE A 146 -16.85 -4.12 -4.64
CA PHE A 146 -17.61 -3.61 -3.51
C PHE A 146 -16.74 -2.89 -2.49
N LYS A 147 -15.55 -3.42 -2.18
CA LYS A 147 -14.54 -2.73 -1.35
C LYS A 147 -14.13 -1.40 -1.96
N ALA A 148 -13.92 -1.35 -3.27
CA ALA A 148 -13.56 -0.12 -3.97
C ALA A 148 -14.68 0.93 -3.89
N GLU A 149 -15.94 0.53 -4.14
CA GLU A 149 -17.11 1.41 -4.00
C GLU A 149 -17.28 1.95 -2.58
N LEU A 150 -17.22 1.06 -1.58
CA LEU A 150 -17.33 1.45 -0.17
C LEU A 150 -16.24 2.46 0.19
N TYR A 151 -15.00 2.21 -0.23
CA TYR A 151 -13.89 3.13 0.00
C TYR A 151 -14.12 4.51 -0.62
N GLN A 152 -14.59 4.60 -1.87
CA GLN A 152 -14.89 5.89 -2.50
C GLN A 152 -15.95 6.66 -1.71
N VAL A 153 -16.99 5.97 -1.22
CA VAL A 153 -18.05 6.58 -0.40
C VAL A 153 -17.51 7.10 0.93
N LEU A 154 -16.83 6.23 1.69
CA LEU A 154 -16.36 6.57 3.03
C LEU A 154 -15.22 7.59 3.02
N LYS A 155 -14.40 7.61 1.97
CA LYS A 155 -13.32 8.60 1.81
C LYS A 155 -13.85 9.99 1.44
N LYS A 156 -14.98 10.08 0.72
CA LYS A 156 -15.49 11.35 0.20
C LYS A 156 -15.72 12.39 1.29
N ASP A 157 -16.34 11.98 2.40
CA ASP A 157 -16.48 12.79 3.62
C ASP A 157 -15.90 12.04 4.81
N CYS A 158 -14.57 12.06 4.90
CA CYS A 158 -13.84 11.36 5.96
C CYS A 158 -14.23 11.82 7.37
N ARG A 159 -14.63 13.09 7.56
CA ARG A 159 -15.08 13.58 8.88
C ARG A 159 -16.37 12.90 9.28
N LYS A 160 -17.35 12.88 8.37
CA LYS A 160 -18.61 12.18 8.59
C LYS A 160 -18.42 10.69 8.84
N THR A 161 -17.53 10.04 8.08
CA THR A 161 -17.15 8.64 8.30
C THR A 161 -16.58 8.42 9.69
N VAL A 162 -15.60 9.22 10.11
CA VAL A 162 -14.96 9.10 11.44
C VAL A 162 -15.97 9.30 12.56
N GLU A 163 -16.84 10.32 12.48
CA GLU A 163 -17.85 10.55 13.51
C GLU A 163 -18.88 9.41 13.59
N HIS A 164 -19.30 8.88 12.44
CA HIS A 164 -20.18 7.71 12.40
C HIS A 164 -19.50 6.49 13.03
N PHE A 165 -18.25 6.20 12.66
CA PHE A 165 -17.52 5.03 13.14
C PHE A 165 -17.21 5.14 14.64
N LYS A 166 -16.90 6.34 15.13
CA LYS A 166 -16.72 6.62 16.56
C LYS A 166 -18.02 6.39 17.35
N LYS A 167 -19.16 6.86 16.84
CA LYS A 167 -20.47 6.70 17.50
C LYS A 167 -20.75 5.22 17.82
N TYR A 168 -20.42 4.32 16.90
CA TYR A 168 -20.67 2.88 17.03
C TYR A 168 -19.42 2.06 17.41
N LYS A 169 -18.38 2.74 17.92
CA LYS A 169 -17.17 2.09 18.48
C LYS A 169 -16.44 1.16 17.50
N TYR A 170 -16.51 1.45 16.20
CA TYR A 170 -15.87 0.66 15.15
C TYR A 170 -14.39 0.36 15.46
N PRO A 171 -13.89 -0.86 15.18
CA PRO A 171 -14.60 -2.03 14.62
C PRO A 171 -15.33 -2.89 15.65
N ASN A 172 -15.64 -2.42 16.86
CA ASN A 172 -16.37 -3.19 17.88
C ASN A 172 -17.87 -2.86 17.93
N ILE A 173 -18.60 -3.15 16.85
CA ILE A 173 -20.02 -2.81 16.77
C ILE A 173 -20.85 -3.80 17.59
N LYS A 174 -21.71 -3.29 18.46
CA LYS A 174 -22.65 -4.12 19.22
C LYS A 174 -23.77 -4.65 18.34
N ASP A 175 -24.26 -5.85 18.65
CA ASP A 175 -25.42 -6.45 17.94
C ASP A 175 -26.64 -5.52 17.91
N SER A 176 -26.91 -4.83 19.03
CA SER A 176 -28.04 -3.89 19.17
C SER A 176 -27.90 -2.63 18.32
N GLU A 177 -26.69 -2.29 17.88
CA GLU A 177 -26.36 -1.04 17.16
C GLU A 177 -26.03 -1.30 15.68
N LYS A 178 -25.85 -2.57 15.29
CA LYS A 178 -25.50 -3.00 13.93
C LYS A 178 -26.39 -2.41 12.87
N GLU A 179 -27.71 -2.46 13.05
CA GLU A 179 -28.65 -1.94 12.06
C GLU A 179 -28.49 -0.43 11.85
N GLU A 180 -28.28 0.34 12.92
CA GLU A 180 -28.09 1.78 12.85
C GLU A 180 -26.72 2.16 12.27
N PHE A 181 -25.70 1.35 12.54
CA PHE A 181 -24.38 1.49 11.93
C PHE A 181 -24.47 1.33 10.41
N LEU A 182 -25.08 0.24 9.92
CA LEU A 182 -25.24 0.00 8.49
C LEU A 182 -26.16 1.04 7.83
N GLU A 183 -27.19 1.51 8.53
CA GLU A 183 -28.08 2.58 8.07
C GLU A 183 -27.31 3.88 7.77
N GLY A 184 -26.35 4.25 8.60
CA GLY A 184 -25.53 5.44 8.32
C GLY A 184 -24.63 5.27 7.09
N ILE A 185 -24.08 4.08 6.84
CA ILE A 185 -23.34 3.79 5.61
C ILE A 185 -24.28 3.86 4.39
N ILE A 186 -25.49 3.29 4.49
CA ILE A 186 -26.51 3.38 3.43
C ILE A 186 -26.81 4.85 3.10
N ARG A 187 -26.97 5.71 4.10
CA ARG A 187 -27.21 7.15 3.88
C ARG A 187 -26.06 7.83 3.13
N MET A 188 -24.80 7.52 3.48
CA MET A 188 -23.64 8.04 2.74
C MET A 188 -23.62 7.56 1.29
N ILE A 189 -23.98 6.29 1.05
CA ILE A 189 -24.14 5.74 -0.31
C ILE A 189 -25.25 6.49 -1.07
N GLU A 190 -26.40 6.73 -0.45
CA GLU A 190 -27.53 7.42 -1.09
C GLU A 190 -27.22 8.87 -1.44
N GLU A 191 -26.47 9.58 -0.61
CA GLU A 191 -25.98 10.92 -0.92
C GLU A 191 -25.09 10.91 -2.16
N GLN A 192 -24.17 9.94 -2.26
CA GLN A 192 -23.32 9.80 -3.43
C GLN A 192 -24.09 9.42 -4.70
N ILE A 193 -25.10 8.55 -4.59
CA ILE A 193 -25.99 8.20 -5.71
C ILE A 193 -26.75 9.44 -6.18
N LYS A 194 -27.32 10.23 -5.27
CA LYS A 194 -28.06 11.46 -5.60
C LYS A 194 -27.18 12.48 -6.32
N GLU A 195 -25.95 12.68 -5.86
CA GLU A 195 -24.99 13.58 -6.52
C GLU A 195 -24.53 13.06 -7.88
N SER A 196 -24.40 11.75 -8.05
CA SER A 196 -24.05 11.16 -9.35
C SER A 196 -25.20 11.28 -10.35
N ALA A 197 -26.44 11.04 -9.89
CA ALA A 197 -27.64 11.17 -10.70
C ALA A 197 -27.89 12.61 -11.17
N SER A 198 -27.57 13.62 -10.36
CA SER A 198 -27.65 15.03 -10.79
C SER A 198 -26.65 15.39 -11.90
N LYS A 199 -25.63 14.54 -12.10
CA LYS A 199 -24.66 14.61 -13.20
C LYS A 199 -24.97 13.61 -14.32
N TYR A 200 -26.15 12.97 -14.31
CA TYR A 200 -26.57 11.91 -15.25
C TYR A 200 -25.65 10.69 -15.26
N LEU A 201 -24.96 10.42 -14.15
CA LEU A 201 -24.09 9.25 -13.98
C LEU A 201 -24.80 8.18 -13.14
N THR A 202 -24.93 6.97 -13.69
CA THR A 202 -25.46 5.81 -12.97
C THR A 202 -24.33 4.87 -12.57
N ASN A 203 -24.31 4.43 -11.30
CA ASN A 203 -23.38 3.41 -10.81
C ASN A 203 -24.15 2.17 -10.30
N PRO A 204 -24.40 1.18 -11.17
CA PRO A 204 -25.12 -0.04 -10.80
C PRO A 204 -24.42 -0.84 -9.68
N LEU A 205 -23.08 -0.80 -9.65
CA LEU A 205 -22.27 -1.47 -8.63
C LEU A 205 -22.56 -0.91 -7.22
N LEU A 206 -22.58 0.42 -7.10
CA LEU A 206 -22.90 1.09 -5.85
C LEU A 206 -24.35 0.82 -5.39
N MET A 207 -25.30 0.74 -6.34
CA MET A 207 -26.68 0.35 -6.04
C MET A 207 -26.78 -1.09 -5.54
N SER A 208 -26.03 -2.02 -6.15
CA SER A 208 -25.94 -3.42 -5.69
C SER A 208 -25.33 -3.51 -4.29
N LEU A 209 -24.25 -2.77 -4.03
CA LEU A 209 -23.64 -2.69 -2.70
C LEU A 209 -24.64 -2.20 -1.65
N LYS A 210 -25.39 -1.14 -1.95
CA LYS A 210 -26.45 -0.64 -1.07
C LYS A 210 -27.45 -1.74 -0.70
N LYS A 211 -27.92 -2.49 -1.70
CA LYS A 211 -28.87 -3.59 -1.48
C LYS A 211 -28.29 -4.69 -0.58
N LEU A 212 -27.03 -5.06 -0.78
CA LEU A 212 -26.35 -6.04 0.06
C LEU A 212 -26.23 -5.56 1.50
N ILE A 213 -25.83 -4.30 1.72
CA ILE A 213 -25.78 -3.69 3.07
C ILE A 213 -27.17 -3.66 3.73
N CYS A 214 -28.24 -3.37 2.95
CA CYS A 214 -29.61 -3.44 3.47
C CYS A 214 -29.98 -4.85 3.93
N THR A 215 -29.60 -5.89 3.18
CA THR A 215 -29.83 -7.29 3.58
C THR A 215 -28.99 -7.65 4.81
N ALA A 216 -27.75 -7.17 4.89
CA ALA A 216 -26.83 -7.43 5.99
C ALA A 216 -27.34 -6.99 7.37
N LYS A 217 -28.27 -6.01 7.42
CA LYS A 217 -28.96 -5.64 8.66
C LYS A 217 -29.60 -6.84 9.38
N ARG A 218 -30.05 -7.84 8.60
CA ARG A 218 -30.69 -9.07 9.10
C ARG A 218 -29.71 -10.21 9.37
N GLN A 219 -28.44 -10.09 8.95
CA GLN A 219 -27.43 -11.11 9.25
C GLN A 219 -27.26 -11.24 10.75
N LYS A 220 -27.00 -12.45 11.24
CA LYS A 220 -26.83 -12.68 12.69
C LYS A 220 -25.62 -11.90 13.22
N GLU A 221 -24.47 -12.05 12.58
CA GLU A 221 -23.20 -11.42 12.94
C GLU A 221 -22.51 -10.83 11.70
N LEU A 222 -21.57 -9.93 11.93
CA LEU A 222 -20.65 -9.32 10.97
C LEU A 222 -19.22 -9.58 11.46
N THR A 223 -18.66 -10.74 11.09
CA THR A 223 -17.54 -11.44 11.75
C THR A 223 -16.21 -10.68 11.82
N PHE A 224 -16.02 -9.55 11.12
CA PHE A 224 -14.80 -8.73 11.19
C PHE A 224 -15.00 -7.32 11.76
N ILE A 225 -16.24 -6.97 12.14
CA ILE A 225 -16.57 -5.64 12.67
C ILE A 225 -17.37 -5.73 13.98
N GLN A 226 -17.24 -6.85 14.68
CA GLN A 226 -17.84 -7.09 15.99
C GLN A 226 -16.84 -7.86 16.85
N LYS A 227 -16.81 -7.57 18.17
CA LYS A 227 -15.89 -8.21 19.14
C LYS A 227 -14.40 -7.88 18.89
N GLU A 228 -14.13 -6.82 18.14
CA GLU A 228 -12.79 -6.26 17.93
C GLU A 228 -12.41 -5.22 18.99
N GLU A 229 -11.18 -4.71 18.95
CA GLU A 229 -10.75 -3.62 19.83
C GLU A 229 -11.34 -2.27 19.38
N THR A 230 -12.10 -1.60 20.27
CA THR A 230 -12.73 -0.31 19.96
C THR A 230 -11.70 0.74 19.56
N GLY A 231 -11.89 1.35 18.39
CA GLY A 231 -11.04 2.44 17.91
C GLY A 231 -9.72 1.99 17.28
N THR A 232 -9.44 0.68 17.23
CA THR A 232 -8.30 0.11 16.49
C THR A 232 -8.77 -0.31 15.10
N TRP A 233 -8.63 0.58 14.10
CA TRP A 233 -9.13 0.34 12.74
C TRP A 233 -8.17 -0.50 11.91
N VAL A 234 -6.87 -0.36 12.18
CA VAL A 234 -5.83 -1.22 11.64
C VAL A 234 -4.83 -1.47 12.74
N GLU A 235 -4.58 -2.74 13.04
CA GLU A 235 -3.57 -3.18 14.01
C GLU A 235 -2.13 -2.81 13.57
N SER A 236 -1.16 -3.26 14.36
CA SER A 236 0.27 -3.08 14.09
C SER A 236 0.66 -3.50 12.68
N PHE A 237 1.46 -2.69 12.00
CA PHE A 237 1.97 -2.88 10.63
C PHE A 237 3.05 -3.98 10.49
N ILE A 238 3.38 -4.67 11.59
CA ILE A 238 4.29 -5.82 11.62
C ILE A 238 3.86 -6.97 10.71
N GLN A 239 2.57 -7.14 10.46
CA GLN A 239 2.04 -8.15 9.54
C GLN A 239 2.55 -7.96 8.10
N PHE A 240 2.82 -6.72 7.65
CA PHE A 240 3.43 -6.49 6.34
C PHE A 240 4.86 -7.04 6.26
N TYR A 241 5.64 -6.93 7.34
CA TYR A 241 6.97 -7.55 7.43
C TYR A 241 6.88 -9.07 7.45
N ARG A 242 5.99 -9.63 8.28
CA ARG A 242 5.76 -11.09 8.34
C ARG A 242 5.41 -11.67 6.97
N GLN A 243 4.51 -11.00 6.24
CA GLN A 243 4.11 -11.42 4.90
C GLN A 243 5.28 -11.45 3.92
N GLU A 244 6.15 -10.43 3.91
CA GLU A 244 7.34 -10.41 3.05
C GLU A 244 8.34 -11.51 3.42
N ILE A 245 8.62 -11.69 4.72
CA ILE A 245 9.55 -12.72 5.23
C ILE A 245 9.09 -14.12 4.81
N ILE A 246 7.79 -14.41 4.93
CA ILE A 246 7.20 -15.70 4.58
C ILE A 246 7.14 -15.88 3.06
N LYS A 247 6.67 -14.85 2.33
CA LYS A 247 6.55 -14.88 0.86
C LYS A 247 7.89 -15.16 0.18
N PHE A 248 8.95 -14.49 0.65
CA PHE A 248 10.28 -14.56 0.09
C PHE A 248 11.27 -15.32 0.98
N HIS A 249 10.82 -16.41 1.64
CA HIS A 249 11.64 -17.18 2.60
C HIS A 249 12.96 -17.77 2.06
N ARG A 250 13.11 -17.84 0.72
CA ARG A 250 14.35 -18.28 0.05
C ARG A 250 15.27 -17.13 -0.41
N LYS A 251 14.80 -15.88 -0.32
CA LYS A 251 15.59 -14.67 -0.63
C LYS A 251 16.19 -14.10 0.65
N ASN A 252 17.23 -13.29 0.53
CA ASN A 252 17.82 -12.57 1.65
C ASN A 252 17.16 -11.19 1.76
N LEU A 253 16.49 -10.91 2.88
CA LEU A 253 15.80 -9.65 3.13
C LEU A 253 16.59 -8.81 4.13
N ILE A 254 16.87 -7.56 3.78
CA ILE A 254 17.63 -6.63 4.61
C ILE A 254 16.77 -5.41 4.84
N PHE A 255 16.30 -5.22 6.07
CA PHE A 255 15.43 -4.12 6.48
C PHE A 255 16.23 -2.99 7.14
N ASP A 256 15.76 -1.74 7.03
CA ASP A 256 16.18 -0.67 7.94
C ASP A 256 15.77 -1.01 9.38
N GLU A 257 16.50 -0.49 10.35
CA GLU A 257 16.18 -0.70 11.76
C GLU A 257 14.82 -0.11 12.14
N GLU A 258 13.91 -0.98 12.59
CA GLU A 258 12.65 -0.57 13.20
C GLU A 258 12.43 -1.35 14.49
N LYS A 259 12.80 -0.73 15.61
CA LYS A 259 12.89 -1.38 16.93
C LYS A 259 11.59 -2.06 17.38
N GLN A 260 10.43 -1.52 17.03
CA GLN A 260 9.16 -2.13 17.41
C GLN A 260 8.90 -3.42 16.63
N VAL A 261 9.12 -3.39 15.31
CA VAL A 261 9.01 -4.56 14.44
C VAL A 261 10.03 -5.62 14.85
N GLN A 262 11.28 -5.23 15.08
CA GLN A 262 12.33 -6.13 15.53
C GLN A 262 12.00 -6.85 16.84
N ARG A 263 11.40 -6.15 17.81
CA ARG A 263 10.96 -6.79 19.06
C ARG A 263 9.82 -7.76 18.82
N GLY A 264 8.77 -7.35 18.09
CA GLY A 264 7.64 -8.22 17.81
C GLY A 264 8.04 -9.49 17.04
N LEU A 265 8.89 -9.36 16.01
CA LEU A 265 9.35 -10.52 15.25
C LEU A 265 10.27 -11.47 16.04
N LYS A 266 10.95 -10.98 17.09
CA LYS A 266 11.77 -11.83 17.99
C LYS A 266 10.93 -12.64 18.97
N GLU A 267 9.70 -12.20 19.23
CA GLU A 267 8.75 -12.90 20.09
C GLU A 267 7.98 -13.99 19.32
N GLU A 268 8.25 -14.15 18.02
CA GLU A 268 7.57 -15.07 17.12
C GLU A 268 8.49 -16.13 16.52
N ASP A 269 8.06 -17.39 16.57
CA ASP A 269 8.68 -18.48 15.82
C ASP A 269 8.11 -18.52 14.40
N LEU A 270 8.66 -17.67 13.51
CA LEU A 270 8.31 -17.69 12.09
C LEU A 270 8.87 -18.96 11.44
N GLU A 271 8.04 -19.98 11.22
CA GLU A 271 8.46 -21.27 10.67
C GLU A 271 7.72 -21.69 9.40
N ILE A 272 8.46 -22.22 8.42
CA ILE A 272 7.89 -22.92 7.26
C ILE A 272 8.36 -24.37 7.29
N ASN A 273 7.41 -25.32 7.23
CA ASN A 273 7.67 -26.75 7.37
C ASN A 273 8.50 -27.10 8.61
N ARG A 274 8.17 -26.49 9.77
CA ARG A 274 8.89 -26.64 11.05
C ARG A 274 10.36 -26.21 11.03
N LYS A 275 10.71 -25.32 10.10
CA LYS A 275 12.04 -24.71 10.01
C LYS A 275 11.90 -23.22 10.25
N LEU A 276 12.60 -22.73 11.28
CA LEU A 276 12.69 -21.31 11.59
C LEU A 276 13.28 -20.53 10.41
N LEU A 277 12.64 -19.41 10.10
CA LEU A 277 13.05 -18.49 9.06
C LEU A 277 14.21 -17.62 9.57
N THR A 278 15.33 -17.67 8.86
CA THR A 278 16.55 -16.89 9.16
C THR A 278 16.96 -16.05 7.96
N ASN A 279 16.03 -15.78 7.05
CA ASN A 279 16.28 -15.16 5.75
C ASN A 279 16.18 -13.63 5.79
N TYR A 280 16.08 -13.03 6.98
CA TYR A 280 15.95 -11.60 7.17
C TYR A 280 16.93 -11.06 8.22
N SER A 281 17.30 -9.79 8.06
CA SER A 281 18.16 -9.04 8.99
C SER A 281 17.78 -7.56 9.01
N PHE A 282 18.28 -6.83 10.02
CA PHE A 282 18.06 -5.40 10.20
C PHE A 282 19.41 -4.69 10.26
N ILE A 283 19.56 -3.56 9.56
CA ILE A 283 20.82 -2.81 9.45
C ILE A 283 20.53 -1.31 9.60
N ASP A 284 21.40 -0.59 10.33
CA ASP A 284 21.33 0.88 10.44
C ASP A 284 21.56 1.54 9.08
N SER A 285 20.53 2.22 8.57
CA SER A 285 20.56 2.99 7.32
C SER A 285 21.71 3.99 7.23
N LYS A 286 22.26 4.49 8.35
CA LYS A 286 23.44 5.38 8.34
C LYS A 286 24.70 4.73 7.79
N THR A 287 24.75 3.40 7.81
CA THR A 287 25.90 2.60 7.38
C THR A 287 25.65 1.80 6.10
N ASN A 288 24.43 1.86 5.54
CA ASN A 288 24.06 1.10 4.36
C ASN A 288 23.38 1.96 3.28
N ALA A 289 24.07 2.17 2.16
CA ALA A 289 23.55 2.96 1.05
C ALA A 289 22.32 2.34 0.36
N MET A 290 22.18 1.01 0.38
CA MET A 290 21.06 0.32 -0.27
C MET A 290 19.76 0.57 0.48
N ILE A 291 19.83 0.68 1.81
CA ILE A 291 18.71 1.10 2.65
C ILE A 291 18.36 2.56 2.38
N GLN A 292 19.37 3.44 2.23
CA GLN A 292 19.12 4.83 1.86
C GLN A 292 18.48 4.97 0.47
N VAL A 293 18.83 4.14 -0.52
CA VAL A 293 18.11 4.10 -1.80
C VAL A 293 16.67 3.61 -1.60
N SER A 294 16.46 2.65 -0.71
CA SER A 294 15.14 2.11 -0.38
C SER A 294 14.21 3.18 0.24
N ASP A 295 14.72 4.06 1.12
CA ASP A 295 14.00 5.24 1.66
C ASP A 295 13.42 6.11 0.53
N TYR A 296 14.25 6.43 -0.47
CA TYR A 296 13.83 7.21 -1.63
C TYR A 296 12.76 6.49 -2.43
N VAL A 297 12.94 5.19 -2.67
CA VAL A 297 11.97 4.39 -3.42
C VAL A 297 10.62 4.39 -2.70
N VAL A 298 10.54 4.03 -1.42
CA VAL A 298 9.25 3.99 -0.70
C VAL A 298 8.59 5.35 -0.61
N SER A 299 9.38 6.43 -0.47
CA SER A 299 8.88 7.82 -0.50
C SER A 299 8.28 8.21 -1.87
N ILE A 300 8.93 7.81 -2.96
CA ILE A 300 8.44 8.01 -4.34
C ILE A 300 7.14 7.23 -4.56
N ILE A 301 7.14 5.93 -4.25
CA ILE A 301 5.99 5.05 -4.46
C ILE A 301 4.78 5.53 -3.66
N LYS A 302 4.97 5.92 -2.39
CA LYS A 302 3.90 6.52 -1.58
C LYS A 302 3.25 7.70 -2.29
N LYS A 303 4.04 8.68 -2.70
CA LYS A 303 3.53 9.89 -3.37
C LYS A 303 2.87 9.55 -4.70
N TYR A 304 3.39 8.58 -5.44
CA TYR A 304 2.80 8.14 -6.69
C TYR A 304 1.41 7.52 -6.48
N ILE A 305 1.26 6.62 -5.50
CA ILE A 305 -0.02 6.02 -5.16
C ILE A 305 -1.01 7.10 -4.69
N MET A 306 -0.58 8.04 -3.84
CA MET A 306 -1.42 9.17 -3.41
C MET A 306 -1.90 10.03 -4.59
N PHE A 307 -1.02 10.33 -5.55
CA PHE A 307 -1.36 11.06 -6.78
C PHE A 307 -2.39 10.31 -7.62
N LEU A 308 -2.23 8.99 -7.74
CA LEU A 308 -3.11 8.12 -8.51
C LEU A 308 -4.40 7.76 -7.78
N ASP A 309 -4.57 8.14 -6.52
CA ASP A 309 -5.80 7.95 -5.74
C ASP A 309 -6.80 9.11 -5.88
N ARG A 310 -6.59 9.97 -6.87
CA ARG A 310 -7.47 11.06 -7.30
C ARG A 310 -8.35 10.62 -8.47
N THR A 311 -9.23 11.48 -8.96
CA THR A 311 -10.04 11.15 -10.14
C THR A 311 -9.16 11.05 -11.38
N GLU A 312 -9.57 10.23 -12.36
CA GLU A 312 -8.80 10.05 -13.60
C GLU A 312 -8.66 11.35 -14.38
N LEU A 313 -9.71 12.19 -14.39
CA LEU A 313 -9.70 13.51 -15.04
C LEU A 313 -8.64 14.44 -14.45
N GLU A 314 -8.53 14.53 -13.11
CA GLU A 314 -7.51 15.34 -12.44
C GLU A 314 -6.10 14.87 -12.81
N ILE A 315 -5.89 13.55 -12.82
CA ILE A 315 -4.59 12.95 -13.16
C ILE A 315 -4.21 13.25 -14.61
N GLU A 316 -5.13 13.04 -15.56
CA GLU A 316 -4.87 13.30 -16.97
C GLU A 316 -4.62 14.79 -17.24
N GLN A 317 -5.33 15.69 -16.54
CA GLN A 317 -5.11 17.12 -16.65
C GLN A 317 -3.73 17.54 -16.13
N ASP A 318 -3.30 16.96 -15.00
CA ASP A 318 -1.95 17.21 -14.47
C ASP A 318 -0.88 16.68 -15.42
N ILE A 319 -1.02 15.46 -15.93
CA ILE A 319 -0.05 14.85 -16.86
C ILE A 319 0.10 15.66 -18.16
N LYS A 320 -0.99 16.23 -18.67
CA LYS A 320 -0.96 17.14 -19.84
C LYS A 320 -0.21 18.44 -19.56
N ASN A 321 -0.21 18.88 -18.30
CA ASN A 321 0.43 20.11 -17.86
C ASN A 321 1.86 19.90 -17.33
N PHE A 322 2.39 18.67 -17.38
CA PHE A 322 3.78 18.41 -17.02
C PHE A 322 4.73 19.14 -17.97
N ASP A 323 5.73 19.80 -17.40
CA ASP A 323 6.87 20.28 -18.18
C ASP A 323 7.78 19.13 -18.64
N ASP A 324 8.76 19.43 -19.47
CA ASP A 324 9.66 18.43 -20.05
C ASP A 324 10.42 17.61 -19.00
N ILE A 325 10.83 18.24 -17.89
CA ILE A 325 11.54 17.57 -16.80
C ILE A 325 10.59 16.60 -16.11
N GLN A 326 9.39 17.06 -15.77
CA GLN A 326 8.39 16.21 -15.13
C GLN A 326 7.97 15.06 -16.02
N LYS A 327 7.76 15.30 -17.32
CA LYS A 327 7.37 14.27 -18.27
C LYS A 327 8.46 13.20 -18.43
N ARG A 328 9.72 13.61 -18.58
CA ARG A 328 10.86 12.69 -18.64
C ARG A 328 10.96 11.83 -17.37
N ASN A 329 10.89 12.47 -16.20
CA ASN A 329 11.01 11.77 -14.92
C ASN A 329 9.80 10.85 -14.64
N TYR A 330 8.61 11.23 -15.10
CA TYR A 330 7.41 10.40 -15.02
C TYR A 330 7.51 9.16 -15.92
N VAL A 331 8.02 9.31 -17.15
CA VAL A 331 8.30 8.20 -18.06
C VAL A 331 9.37 7.27 -17.48
N LEU A 332 10.44 7.83 -16.90
CA LEU A 332 11.50 7.05 -16.27
C LEU A 332 10.98 6.20 -15.11
N LEU A 333 10.17 6.77 -14.21
CA LEU A 333 9.56 6.02 -13.11
C LEU A 333 8.70 4.85 -13.63
N ASN A 334 7.80 5.11 -14.60
CA ASN A 334 6.92 4.08 -15.12
C ASN A 334 7.69 2.99 -15.90
N THR A 335 8.79 3.35 -16.55
CA THR A 335 9.69 2.39 -17.20
C THR A 335 10.33 1.47 -16.16
N ILE A 336 10.92 2.02 -15.09
CA ILE A 336 11.54 1.20 -14.02
C ILE A 336 10.51 0.31 -13.32
N LEU A 337 9.30 0.81 -13.06
CA LEU A 337 8.22 0.01 -12.48
C LEU A 337 7.81 -1.13 -13.42
N LYS A 338 7.77 -0.88 -14.73
CA LYS A 338 7.50 -1.92 -15.72
C LYS A 338 8.62 -2.95 -15.77
N ASP A 339 9.88 -2.52 -15.82
CA ASP A 339 11.04 -3.41 -15.82
C ASP A 339 11.05 -4.30 -14.57
N SER A 340 10.68 -3.75 -13.42
CA SER A 340 10.58 -4.49 -12.16
C SER A 340 9.44 -5.52 -12.16
N LEU A 341 8.27 -5.15 -12.70
CA LEU A 341 7.14 -6.07 -12.89
C LEU A 341 7.47 -7.21 -13.86
N ASP A 342 8.16 -6.90 -14.95
CA ASP A 342 8.54 -7.87 -15.97
C ASP A 342 9.64 -8.82 -15.43
N TYR A 343 10.54 -8.32 -14.58
CA TYR A 343 11.56 -9.13 -13.91
C TYR A 343 10.97 -10.09 -12.86
N ASN A 344 10.03 -9.59 -12.05
CA ASN A 344 9.32 -10.39 -11.06
C ASN A 344 7.94 -9.77 -10.77
N PRO A 345 6.83 -10.40 -11.20
CA PRO A 345 5.48 -9.86 -11.03
C PRO A 345 5.04 -9.72 -9.56
N LEU A 346 5.76 -10.36 -8.63
CA LEU A 346 5.49 -10.28 -7.19
C LEU A 346 6.16 -9.09 -6.50
N PHE A 347 6.99 -8.34 -7.21
CA PHE A 347 7.70 -7.19 -6.65
C PHE A 347 6.77 -6.02 -6.38
N LEU A 348 5.65 -5.86 -7.09
CA LEU A 348 4.70 -4.79 -6.83
C LEU A 348 3.43 -5.38 -6.22
N ASN A 349 3.39 -5.44 -4.88
CA ASN A 349 2.24 -5.92 -4.14
C ASN A 349 1.34 -4.77 -3.66
N PHE A 350 0.03 -4.90 -3.87
CA PHE A 350 -0.93 -3.82 -3.65
C PHE A 350 -2.12 -4.24 -2.78
N THR A 351 -2.19 -3.64 -1.60
CA THR A 351 -3.38 -3.58 -0.73
C THR A 351 -4.02 -2.19 -0.87
N VAL A 352 -4.45 -1.90 -2.10
CA VAL A 352 -5.01 -0.60 -2.49
C VAL A 352 -6.38 -0.78 -3.14
N CYS A 353 -7.16 0.29 -3.18
CA CYS A 353 -8.43 0.36 -3.87
C CYS A 353 -8.29 -0.09 -5.33
N LEU A 354 -9.23 -0.92 -5.81
CA LEU A 354 -9.21 -1.47 -7.17
C LEU A 354 -9.06 -0.38 -8.25
N TYR A 355 -9.71 0.78 -8.06
CA TYR A 355 -9.62 1.89 -9.01
C TYR A 355 -8.22 2.51 -9.05
N THR A 356 -7.56 2.64 -7.90
CA THR A 356 -6.18 3.11 -7.79
C THR A 356 -5.21 2.10 -8.41
N TYR A 357 -5.39 0.81 -8.13
CA TYR A 357 -4.63 -0.26 -8.78
C TYR A 357 -4.75 -0.23 -10.31
N LYS A 358 -5.97 -0.13 -10.85
CA LYS A 358 -6.19 -0.05 -12.31
C LYS A 358 -5.48 1.15 -12.94
N LYS A 359 -5.51 2.31 -12.28
CA LYS A 359 -4.78 3.52 -12.72
C LYS A 359 -3.27 3.30 -12.72
N ILE A 360 -2.71 2.71 -11.66
CA ILE A 360 -1.28 2.38 -11.59
C ILE A 360 -0.88 1.50 -12.78
N MET A 361 -1.60 0.41 -13.02
CA MET A 361 -1.29 -0.50 -14.13
C MET A 361 -1.50 0.15 -15.50
N LYS A 362 -2.54 0.98 -15.67
CA LYS A 362 -2.76 1.78 -16.90
C LYS A 362 -1.54 2.66 -17.19
N TYR A 363 -1.11 3.45 -16.21
CA TYR A 363 -0.06 4.44 -16.41
C TYR A 363 1.34 3.85 -16.50
N ILE A 364 1.62 2.74 -15.80
CA ILE A 364 2.85 1.96 -16.03
C ILE A 364 2.91 1.54 -17.51
N LYS A 365 1.81 0.98 -18.05
CA LYS A 365 1.75 0.53 -19.44
C LYS A 365 1.82 1.67 -20.46
N GLU A 366 1.18 2.80 -20.18
CA GLU A 366 1.09 3.94 -21.10
C GLU A 366 2.38 4.76 -21.16
N TYR A 367 3.09 4.88 -20.04
CA TYR A 367 4.24 5.78 -19.89
C TYR A 367 5.58 5.06 -19.70
N SER A 368 5.64 3.73 -19.73
CA SER A 368 6.90 3.01 -19.88
C SER A 368 7.43 3.16 -21.31
N CYS A 369 8.73 3.39 -21.47
CA CYS A 369 9.39 3.23 -22.76
C CYS A 369 9.26 1.78 -23.25
N LYS A 370 9.21 1.60 -24.57
CA LYS A 370 9.28 0.28 -25.22
C LYS A 370 10.70 -0.20 -25.38
#